data_AF-A0A267FR74-F1
#
_entry.id   AF-A0A267FR74-F1
#
_cell.length_a   1.000
_cell.length_b   1.000
_cell.length_c   1.000
_cell.angle_alpha   90.00
_cell.angle_beta   90.00
_cell.angle_gamma   90.00
#
_symmetry.space_group_name_H-M   'P 1'
#
loop_
_entity.id
_entity.type
_entity.pdbx_description
1 polymer ?
#
loop_
_entity_poly.entity_id
_entity_poly.type
_entity_poly.pdbx_seq_one_letter_code
_entity_poly.pdbx_strand_id
1 'polypeptide(L)'
;MGRKVHTQRGFVESRDPIGRRNGRAPTENIVQVLSKTRKEARQMISKDLVAAGQAVNMASIQEALQILSGAMTIAYPMGLPPHEPIRMELQNEEDLSGTQASLEVIPPGDASAWFSGKEMQAGKLLSDYLGRNEKCKAIVKLAKRGQGPPAREPVVSEQEQKEMMAFYYRKQQEAKKLEESRDDSYMDSEWADSQQLRRAFHGLSDIKWGPK
;
A
#
# COMPACT_ATOMS: atom_id res chain seq x y z
N MET A 1 9.45 20.99 -24.99
CA MET A 1 9.85 21.68 -23.74
C MET A 1 9.27 23.09 -23.74
N GLY A 2 8.18 23.34 -23.01
CA GLY A 2 7.57 24.67 -22.93
C GLY A 2 8.38 25.58 -22.00
N ARG A 3 8.81 26.75 -22.49
CA ARG A 3 9.48 27.77 -21.68
C ARG A 3 8.52 28.26 -20.59
N LYS A 4 8.86 28.06 -19.31
CA LYS A 4 8.16 28.68 -18.18
C LYS A 4 8.50 30.16 -18.17
N VAL A 5 7.59 31.00 -18.65
CA VAL A 5 7.74 32.46 -18.58
C VAL A 5 7.17 32.91 -17.24
N HIS A 6 8.04 33.46 -16.38
CA HIS A 6 7.62 34.06 -15.12
C HIS A 6 7.08 35.45 -15.44
N THR A 7 5.76 35.63 -15.39
CA THR A 7 5.16 36.95 -15.54
C THR A 7 5.07 37.62 -14.17
N GLN A 8 5.19 38.95 -14.12
CA GLN A 8 5.02 39.74 -12.89
C GLN A 8 3.60 39.64 -12.29
N ARG A 9 2.68 38.88 -12.92
CA ARG A 9 1.26 38.78 -12.60
C ARG A 9 0.91 37.71 -11.55
N GLY A 10 1.90 37.16 -10.82
CA GLY A 10 1.65 36.22 -9.73
C GLY A 10 1.28 34.79 -10.15
N PHE A 11 1.45 34.44 -11.43
CA PHE A 11 1.26 33.07 -11.96
C PHE A 11 2.28 32.75 -13.06
N VAL A 12 2.48 31.46 -13.30
CA VAL A 12 3.34 30.94 -14.38
C VAL A 12 2.45 30.52 -15.55
N GLU A 13 2.71 31.05 -16.75
CA GLU A 13 1.96 30.63 -17.93
C GLU A 13 2.28 29.18 -18.29
N SER A 14 1.24 28.35 -18.36
CA SER A 14 1.33 26.95 -18.72
C SER A 14 0.13 26.60 -19.59
N ARG A 15 0.26 26.82 -20.90
CA ARG A 15 -0.83 26.56 -21.84
C ARG A 15 -1.30 25.12 -21.73
N ASP A 16 -2.60 24.95 -21.56
CA ASP A 16 -3.23 23.63 -21.59
C ASP A 16 -3.60 23.27 -23.04
N PRO A 17 -3.02 22.20 -23.61
CA PRO A 17 -3.39 21.73 -24.95
C PRO A 17 -4.84 21.28 -25.08
N ILE A 18 -5.46 20.85 -23.98
CA ILE A 18 -6.79 20.20 -23.98
C ILE A 18 -7.89 21.22 -23.58
N GLY A 19 -7.51 22.36 -23.01
CA GLY A 19 -8.44 23.42 -22.59
C GLY A 19 -9.32 23.04 -21.39
N ARG A 20 -8.95 22.02 -20.62
CA ARG A 20 -9.59 21.66 -19.35
C ARG A 20 -9.09 22.48 -18.17
N ARG A 21 -7.96 23.20 -18.35
CA ARG A 21 -7.34 24.06 -17.35
C ARG A 21 -7.27 25.51 -17.80
N ASN A 22 -7.23 26.42 -16.83
CA ASN A 22 -7.13 27.87 -17.08
C ASN A 22 -5.80 28.37 -17.68
N GLY A 23 -4.82 27.48 -17.87
CA GLY A 23 -3.51 27.81 -18.43
C GLY A 23 -2.59 28.64 -17.52
N ARG A 24 -2.98 28.83 -16.25
CA ARG A 24 -2.27 29.64 -15.25
C ARG A 24 -1.82 28.72 -14.12
N ALA A 25 -0.54 28.35 -14.10
CA ALA A 25 0.01 27.55 -13.02
C ALA A 25 0.38 28.44 -11.80
N PRO A 26 0.24 27.94 -10.56
CA PRO A 26 0.68 28.66 -9.39
C PRO A 26 2.21 28.80 -9.37
N THR A 27 2.71 29.82 -8.68
CA THR A 27 4.15 30.02 -8.46
C THR A 27 4.71 28.94 -7.54
N GLU A 28 6.03 28.74 -7.56
CA GLU A 28 6.70 27.69 -6.77
C GLU A 28 6.38 27.79 -5.27
N ASN A 29 6.31 29.00 -4.73
CA ASN A 29 5.92 29.24 -3.34
C ASN A 29 4.50 28.72 -3.04
N ILE A 30 3.54 29.01 -3.92
CA ILE A 30 2.16 28.55 -3.76
C ILE A 30 2.07 27.03 -3.95
N VAL A 31 2.85 26.45 -4.86
CA VAL A 31 2.95 24.99 -5.04
C VAL A 31 3.44 24.30 -3.77
N GLN A 32 4.42 24.90 -3.07
CA GLN A 32 4.87 24.40 -1.77
C GLN A 32 3.78 24.46 -0.71
N VAL A 33 3.01 25.56 -0.65
CA VAL A 33 1.86 25.69 0.24
C VAL A 33 0.83 24.59 -0.05
N LEU A 34 0.38 24.44 -1.30
CA LEU A 34 -0.55 23.40 -1.72
C LEU A 34 -0.06 21.98 -1.36
N SER A 35 1.24 21.74 -1.50
CA SER A 35 1.87 20.46 -1.16
C SER A 35 1.86 20.19 0.35
N LYS A 36 2.05 21.22 1.18
CA LYS A 36 1.94 21.12 2.64
C LYS A 36 0.50 20.88 3.06
N THR A 37 -0.43 21.69 2.57
CA THR A 37 -1.88 21.55 2.82
C THR A 37 -2.38 20.16 2.44
N ARG A 38 -1.94 19.61 1.31
CA ARG A 38 -2.28 18.23 0.91
C ARG A 38 -1.80 17.19 1.92
N LYS A 39 -0.60 17.35 2.47
CA LYS A 39 -0.05 16.44 3.49
C LYS A 39 -0.83 16.56 4.80
N GLU A 40 -1.13 17.77 5.23
CA GLU A 40 -1.92 18.04 6.44
C GLU A 40 -3.33 17.42 6.34
N ALA A 41 -4.05 17.69 5.25
CA ALA A 41 -5.37 17.10 5.02
C ALA A 41 -5.34 15.55 5.00
N ARG A 42 -4.27 14.95 4.45
CA ARG A 42 -4.08 13.49 4.48
C ARG A 42 -3.80 12.94 5.86
N GLN A 43 -3.08 13.69 6.70
CA GLN A 43 -2.81 13.29 8.09
C GLN A 43 -4.09 13.27 8.93
N MET A 44 -5.03 14.17 8.66
CA MET A 44 -6.34 14.22 9.35
C MET A 44 -7.23 12.99 9.10
N ILE A 45 -6.95 12.19 8.06
CA ILE A 45 -7.72 11.00 7.69
C ILE A 45 -6.78 9.78 7.56
N SER A 46 -5.57 9.85 8.14
CA SER A 46 -4.60 8.76 7.98
C SER A 46 -4.99 7.52 8.79
N LYS A 47 -4.51 6.36 8.33
CA LYS A 47 -4.68 5.09 9.07
C LYS A 47 -3.94 5.09 10.41
N ASP A 48 -2.95 5.97 10.57
CA ASP A 48 -2.14 6.09 11.79
C ASP A 48 -2.97 6.57 12.98
N LEU A 49 -4.06 7.30 12.73
CA LEU A 49 -5.01 7.74 13.77
C LEU A 49 -5.62 6.55 14.53
N VAL A 50 -5.79 5.41 13.87
CA VAL A 50 -6.29 4.17 14.52
C VAL A 50 -5.29 3.67 15.57
N ALA A 51 -3.98 3.79 15.31
CA ALA A 51 -2.95 3.41 16.27
C ALA A 51 -2.89 4.40 17.45
N ALA A 52 -3.18 5.68 17.20
CA ALA A 52 -3.29 6.72 18.23
C ALA A 52 -4.61 6.69 19.02
N GLY A 53 -5.56 5.81 18.65
CA GLY A 53 -6.87 5.74 19.29
C GLY A 53 -7.78 6.95 19.00
N GLN A 54 -7.47 7.71 17.94
CA GLN A 54 -8.24 8.88 17.53
C GLN A 54 -9.27 8.49 16.47
N ALA A 55 -10.54 8.81 16.72
CA ALA A 55 -11.63 8.57 15.78
C ALA A 55 -11.75 9.73 14.78
N VAL A 56 -12.03 9.39 13.51
CA VAL A 56 -12.37 10.37 12.47
C VAL A 56 -13.87 10.66 12.54
N ASN A 57 -14.25 11.93 12.50
CA ASN A 57 -15.64 12.37 12.51
C ASN A 57 -15.97 13.20 11.25
N MET A 58 -17.26 13.45 11.01
CA MET A 58 -17.66 14.23 9.84
C MET A 58 -17.14 15.68 9.89
N ALA A 59 -16.97 16.24 11.10
CA ALA A 59 -16.42 17.58 11.29
C ALA A 59 -14.94 17.66 10.81
N SER A 60 -14.10 16.68 11.17
CA SER A 60 -12.70 16.66 10.76
C SER A 60 -12.55 16.48 9.25
N ILE A 61 -13.45 15.72 8.62
CA ILE A 61 -13.51 15.60 7.16
C ILE A 61 -13.88 16.95 6.51
N GLN A 62 -14.89 17.64 7.07
CA GLN A 62 -15.30 18.96 6.58
C GLN A 62 -14.18 19.99 6.74
N GLU A 63 -13.47 20.00 7.88
CA GLU A 63 -12.32 20.86 8.11
C GLU A 63 -11.20 20.59 7.10
N ALA A 64 -10.88 19.32 6.82
CA ALA A 64 -9.89 18.96 5.81
C ALA A 64 -10.28 19.47 4.41
N LEU A 65 -11.56 19.37 4.03
CA LEU A 65 -12.07 19.90 2.76
C LEU A 65 -12.02 21.44 2.74
N GLN A 66 -12.34 22.12 3.84
CA GLN A 66 -12.24 23.58 3.94
C GLN A 66 -10.80 24.07 3.82
N ILE A 67 -9.84 23.38 4.44
CA ILE A 67 -8.41 23.68 4.34
C ILE A 67 -7.94 23.57 2.87
N LEU A 68 -8.33 22.50 2.18
CA LEU A 68 -8.02 22.32 0.75
C LEU A 68 -8.68 23.40 -0.13
N SER A 69 -9.94 23.73 0.17
CA SER A 69 -10.70 24.75 -0.55
C SER A 69 -10.08 26.13 -0.38
N GLY A 70 -9.70 26.49 0.86
CA GLY A 70 -9.02 27.75 1.17
C GLY A 70 -7.66 27.86 0.47
N ALA A 71 -6.88 26.79 0.44
CA ALA A 71 -5.61 26.77 -0.29
C ALA A 71 -5.82 26.94 -1.81
N MET A 72 -6.92 26.41 -2.36
CA MET A 72 -7.30 26.64 -3.75
C MET A 72 -7.69 28.09 -4.01
N THR A 73 -8.44 28.73 -3.11
CA THR A 73 -8.77 30.17 -3.19
C THR A 73 -7.52 31.04 -3.16
N ILE A 74 -6.51 30.68 -2.37
CA ILE A 74 -5.22 31.39 -2.35
C ILE A 74 -4.49 31.24 -3.69
N ALA A 75 -4.45 30.02 -4.25
CA ALA A 75 -3.81 29.76 -5.53
C ALA A 75 -4.55 30.40 -6.71
N TYR A 76 -5.87 30.49 -6.63
CA TYR A 76 -6.74 31.00 -7.68
C TYR A 76 -7.82 31.94 -7.11
N PRO A 77 -7.46 33.20 -6.79
CA PRO A 77 -8.40 34.16 -6.20
C PRO A 77 -9.61 34.50 -7.09
N MET A 78 -9.42 34.42 -8.42
CA MET A 78 -10.48 34.63 -9.41
C MET A 78 -11.29 33.36 -9.71
N GLY A 79 -11.03 32.29 -8.95
CA GLY A 79 -11.66 30.98 -9.15
C GLY A 79 -11.07 30.18 -10.30
N LEU A 80 -11.50 28.92 -10.36
CA LEU A 80 -11.21 27.99 -11.43
C LEU A 80 -12.37 27.94 -12.43
N PRO A 81 -12.12 27.65 -13.73
CA PRO A 81 -13.16 27.40 -14.70
C PRO A 81 -14.15 26.31 -14.23
N PRO A 82 -15.43 26.36 -14.65
CA PRO A 82 -16.43 25.36 -14.23
C PRO A 82 -16.04 23.91 -14.57
N HIS A 83 -15.37 23.71 -15.71
CA HIS A 83 -14.95 22.40 -16.21
C HIS A 83 -13.59 21.93 -15.67
N GLU A 84 -12.99 22.67 -14.73
CA GLU A 84 -11.72 22.28 -14.12
C GLU A 84 -11.94 21.08 -13.17
N PRO A 85 -11.19 19.97 -13.28
CA PRO A 85 -11.39 18.77 -12.47
C PRO A 85 -11.39 19.02 -10.96
N ILE A 86 -10.44 19.83 -10.47
CA ILE A 86 -10.31 20.14 -9.05
C ILE A 86 -11.56 20.88 -8.52
N ARG A 87 -12.14 21.75 -9.35
CA ARG A 87 -13.36 22.46 -8.97
C ARG A 87 -14.54 21.49 -8.89
N MET A 88 -14.70 20.63 -9.89
CA MET A 88 -15.77 19.63 -9.91
C MET A 88 -15.66 18.69 -8.70
N GLU A 89 -14.45 18.19 -8.39
CA GLU A 89 -14.16 17.34 -7.22
C GLU A 89 -14.50 18.04 -5.88
N LEU A 90 -14.16 19.33 -5.73
CA LEU A 90 -14.48 20.08 -4.50
C LEU A 90 -15.98 20.41 -4.38
N GLN A 91 -16.70 20.47 -5.50
CA GLN A 91 -18.14 20.75 -5.56
C GLN A 91 -18.99 19.48 -5.58
N ASN A 92 -18.35 18.30 -5.64
CA ASN A 92 -19.00 17.00 -5.73
C ASN A 92 -19.88 16.89 -7.00
N GLU A 93 -19.41 17.51 -8.10
CA GLU A 93 -20.04 17.57 -9.43
C GLU A 93 -19.23 16.80 -10.49
N GLU A 94 -18.20 16.05 -10.08
CA GLU A 94 -17.37 15.30 -10.99
C GLU A 94 -18.11 14.11 -11.63
N ASP A 95 -17.87 13.90 -12.92
CA ASP A 95 -18.33 12.71 -13.61
C ASP A 95 -17.28 11.60 -13.48
N LEU A 96 -17.59 10.59 -12.67
CA LEU A 96 -16.76 9.41 -12.48
C LEU A 96 -17.04 8.31 -13.52
N SER A 97 -18.00 8.49 -14.43
CA SER A 97 -18.40 7.44 -15.38
C SER A 97 -17.21 6.92 -16.20
N GLY A 98 -17.08 5.59 -16.27
CA GLY A 98 -15.98 4.93 -16.98
C GLY A 98 -14.60 5.07 -16.34
N THR A 99 -14.47 5.67 -15.15
CA THR A 99 -13.20 5.78 -14.42
C THR A 99 -13.07 4.71 -13.34
N GLN A 100 -11.84 4.37 -12.96
CA GLN A 100 -11.57 3.45 -11.85
C GLN A 100 -12.11 3.99 -10.51
N ALA A 101 -12.12 5.31 -10.33
CA ALA A 101 -12.61 5.96 -9.11
C ALA A 101 -14.11 5.69 -8.87
N SER A 102 -14.90 5.44 -9.92
CA SER A 102 -16.31 5.06 -9.77
C SER A 102 -16.53 3.77 -8.98
N LEU A 103 -15.53 2.87 -8.93
CA LEU A 103 -15.60 1.63 -8.16
C LEU A 103 -15.35 1.85 -6.66
N GLU A 104 -14.68 2.94 -6.30
CA GLU A 104 -14.32 3.27 -4.92
C GLU A 104 -15.42 4.09 -4.22
N VAL A 105 -16.25 4.80 -4.99
CA VAL A 105 -17.34 5.64 -4.47
C VAL A 105 -18.63 4.83 -4.40
N ILE A 106 -19.12 4.59 -3.18
CA ILE A 106 -20.39 3.91 -2.93
C ILE A 106 -21.38 4.93 -2.37
N PRO A 107 -22.51 5.18 -3.05
CA PRO A 107 -23.58 6.03 -2.52
C PRO A 107 -24.08 5.51 -1.17
N PRO A 108 -24.41 6.37 -0.19
CA PRO A 108 -24.81 5.93 1.14
C PRO A 108 -26.01 4.96 1.17
N GLY A 109 -26.96 5.10 0.24
CA GLY A 109 -28.13 4.21 0.13
C GLY A 109 -27.80 2.81 -0.40
N ASP A 110 -26.73 2.70 -1.17
CA ASP A 110 -26.26 1.47 -1.81
C ASP A 110 -25.13 0.81 -1.01
N ALA A 111 -24.66 1.41 0.08
CA ALA A 111 -23.62 0.85 0.92
C ALA A 111 -24.19 -0.21 1.88
N SER A 112 -23.45 -1.29 2.06
CA SER A 112 -23.62 -2.21 3.18
C SER A 112 -22.30 -2.49 3.89
N ALA A 113 -22.36 -2.56 5.22
CA ALA A 113 -21.23 -2.83 6.08
C ALA A 113 -21.18 -4.33 6.41
N TRP A 114 -19.98 -4.89 6.45
CA TRP A 114 -19.76 -6.32 6.69
C TRP A 114 -18.75 -6.53 7.81
N PHE A 115 -19.11 -7.36 8.77
CA PHE A 115 -18.25 -7.76 9.87
C PHE A 115 -18.23 -9.29 9.99
N SER A 116 -17.04 -9.89 9.99
CA SER A 116 -16.85 -11.34 10.13
C SER A 116 -17.74 -12.20 9.20
N GLY A 117 -17.89 -11.76 7.94
CA GLY A 117 -18.69 -12.47 6.94
C GLY A 117 -20.21 -12.32 7.09
N LYS A 118 -20.70 -11.48 8.02
CA LYS A 118 -22.11 -11.14 8.17
C LYS A 118 -22.38 -9.70 7.74
N GLU A 119 -23.47 -9.49 7.03
CA GLU A 119 -23.96 -8.15 6.67
C GLU A 119 -24.57 -7.46 7.90
N MET A 120 -24.13 -6.23 8.13
CA MET A 120 -24.63 -5.34 9.17
C MET A 120 -25.81 -4.54 8.63
N GLN A 121 -27.00 -4.80 9.16
CA GLN A 121 -28.22 -4.14 8.71
C GLN A 121 -28.35 -2.77 9.39
N ALA A 122 -28.76 -1.77 8.62
CA ALA A 122 -29.09 -0.46 9.14
C ALA A 122 -30.22 -0.57 10.20
N GLY A 123 -30.07 0.13 11.31
CA GLY A 123 -31.05 0.13 12.42
C GLY A 123 -30.81 -0.93 13.50
N LYS A 124 -29.93 -1.92 13.27
CA LYS A 124 -29.50 -2.85 14.33
C LYS A 124 -28.38 -2.25 15.18
N LEU A 125 -28.29 -2.71 16.43
CA LEU A 125 -27.24 -2.26 17.33
C LEU A 125 -25.92 -2.96 17.00
N LEU A 126 -24.81 -2.25 17.19
CA LEU A 126 -23.47 -2.83 17.04
C LEU A 126 -23.25 -4.01 18.00
N SER A 127 -23.91 -4.01 19.16
CA SER A 127 -23.85 -5.10 20.13
C SER A 127 -24.37 -6.44 19.60
N ASP A 128 -25.25 -6.41 18.60
CA ASP A 128 -25.79 -7.64 17.98
C ASP A 128 -24.73 -8.35 17.13
N TYR A 129 -23.70 -7.61 16.70
CA TYR A 129 -22.61 -8.10 15.85
C TYR A 129 -21.30 -8.28 16.63
N LEU A 130 -20.96 -7.32 17.49
CA LEU A 130 -19.70 -7.29 18.26
C LEU A 130 -19.84 -7.92 19.65
N GLY A 131 -21.06 -8.13 20.13
CA GLY A 131 -21.35 -8.57 21.50
C GLY A 131 -21.35 -7.40 22.50
N ARG A 132 -21.33 -7.73 23.79
CA ARG A 132 -21.39 -6.76 24.91
C ARG A 132 -20.01 -6.37 25.45
N ASN A 133 -18.93 -6.69 24.74
CA ASN A 133 -17.56 -6.40 25.20
C ASN A 133 -17.15 -4.99 24.77
N GLU A 134 -16.81 -4.15 25.74
CA GLU A 134 -16.41 -2.75 25.51
C GLU A 134 -14.97 -2.59 25.00
N LYS A 135 -14.13 -3.64 25.10
CA LYS A 135 -12.73 -3.63 24.64
C LYS A 135 -12.54 -4.42 23.34
N CYS A 136 -13.38 -4.16 22.34
CA CYS A 136 -13.28 -4.82 21.03
C CYS A 136 -12.77 -3.86 19.95
N LYS A 137 -11.79 -4.30 19.16
CA LYS A 137 -11.41 -3.67 17.89
C LYS A 137 -12.02 -4.47 16.74
N ALA A 138 -12.92 -3.85 15.99
CA ALA A 138 -13.57 -4.47 14.84
C ALA A 138 -13.05 -3.87 13.53
N ILE A 139 -12.82 -4.72 12.53
CA ILE A 139 -12.53 -4.31 11.16
C ILE A 139 -13.80 -4.57 10.35
N VAL A 140 -14.37 -3.50 9.81
CA VAL A 140 -15.61 -3.54 9.03
C VAL A 140 -15.29 -3.19 7.59
N LYS A 141 -15.83 -3.97 6.65
CA LYS A 141 -15.68 -3.73 5.21
C LYS A 141 -16.94 -3.10 4.64
N LEU A 142 -16.78 -2.14 3.75
CA LEU A 142 -17.89 -1.58 2.97
C LEU A 142 -17.96 -2.27 1.61
N ALA A 143 -19.16 -2.62 1.18
CA ALA A 143 -19.45 -3.20 -0.12
C ALA A 143 -20.74 -2.61 -0.69
N LYS A 144 -20.91 -2.70 -2.01
CA LYS A 144 -22.18 -2.34 -2.64
C LYS A 144 -23.24 -3.40 -2.30
N ARG A 145 -24.42 -2.96 -1.90
CA ARG A 145 -25.55 -3.82 -1.58
C ARG A 145 -25.87 -4.75 -2.76
N GLY A 146 -26.08 -6.02 -2.47
CA GLY A 146 -26.37 -7.04 -3.48
C GLY A 146 -25.15 -7.71 -4.13
N GLN A 147 -23.92 -7.24 -3.89
CA GLN A 147 -22.69 -7.92 -4.37
C GLN A 147 -22.24 -9.10 -3.49
N GLY A 148 -22.99 -9.40 -2.43
CA GLY A 148 -22.66 -10.48 -1.49
C GLY A 148 -21.50 -10.11 -0.54
N PRO A 149 -20.96 -11.10 0.19
CA PRO A 149 -19.91 -10.85 1.17
C PRO A 149 -18.62 -10.37 0.49
N PRO A 150 -17.96 -9.33 1.01
CA PRO A 150 -16.71 -8.84 0.46
C PRO A 150 -15.61 -9.90 0.57
N ALA A 151 -14.68 -9.86 -0.39
CA ALA A 151 -13.55 -10.78 -0.41
C ALA A 151 -12.77 -10.75 0.91
N ARG A 152 -12.37 -11.93 1.39
CA ARG A 152 -11.50 -12.05 2.55
C ARG A 152 -10.14 -11.45 2.20
N GLU A 153 -9.57 -10.70 3.14
CA GLU A 153 -8.17 -10.28 3.01
C GLU A 153 -7.27 -11.51 3.08
N PRO A 154 -6.17 -11.54 2.29
CA PRO A 154 -5.17 -12.58 2.43
C PRO A 154 -4.63 -12.54 3.86
N VAL A 155 -4.60 -13.71 4.51
CA VAL A 155 -4.17 -13.85 5.91
C VAL A 155 -2.67 -13.53 6.07
N VAL A 156 -1.93 -13.54 4.97
CA VAL A 156 -0.48 -13.32 4.92
C VAL A 156 -0.23 -12.04 4.14
N SER A 157 0.52 -11.11 4.74
CA SER A 157 0.96 -9.89 4.03
C SER A 157 1.89 -10.26 2.87
N GLU A 158 2.02 -9.40 1.86
CA GLU A 158 2.92 -9.67 0.73
C GLU A 158 4.39 -9.84 1.16
N GLN A 159 4.81 -9.15 2.22
CA GLN A 159 6.16 -9.26 2.77
C GLN A 159 6.37 -10.62 3.44
N GLU A 160 5.45 -11.03 4.33
CA GLU A 160 5.49 -12.35 4.95
C GLU A 160 5.38 -13.47 3.91
N GLN A 161 4.60 -13.27 2.85
CA GLN A 161 4.48 -14.24 1.77
C GLN A 161 5.80 -14.42 1.01
N LYS A 162 6.52 -13.31 0.75
CA LYS A 162 7.86 -13.34 0.14
C LYS A 162 8.88 -14.02 1.05
N GLU A 163 8.87 -13.71 2.35
CA GLU A 163 9.74 -14.34 3.34
C GLU A 163 9.48 -15.84 3.45
N MET A 164 8.21 -16.23 3.49
CA MET A 164 7.78 -17.62 3.49
C MET A 164 8.22 -18.34 2.22
N MET A 165 8.01 -17.75 1.04
CA MET A 165 8.50 -18.31 -0.23
C MET A 165 10.02 -18.46 -0.24
N ALA A 166 10.76 -17.46 0.26
CA ALA A 166 12.22 -17.51 0.37
C ALA A 166 12.69 -18.61 1.34
N PHE A 167 12.00 -18.79 2.46
CA PHE A 167 12.27 -19.85 3.43
C PHE A 167 12.06 -21.24 2.80
N TYR A 168 10.92 -21.46 2.14
CA TYR A 168 10.64 -22.73 1.46
C TYR A 168 11.65 -23.02 0.34
N TYR A 169 12.05 -21.99 -0.41
CA TYR A 169 13.07 -22.14 -1.46
C TYR A 169 14.43 -22.54 -0.89
N ARG A 170 14.88 -21.89 0.20
CA ARG A 170 16.12 -22.27 0.90
C ARG A 170 16.04 -23.71 1.41
N LYS A 171 14.92 -24.09 2.03
CA LYS A 171 14.71 -25.47 2.51
C LYS A 171 14.74 -26.49 1.39
N GLN A 172 14.15 -26.19 0.22
CA GLN A 172 14.24 -27.05 -0.95
C GLN A 172 15.67 -27.15 -1.48
N GLN A 173 16.42 -26.05 -1.51
CA GLN A 173 17.84 -26.09 -1.89
C GLN A 173 18.69 -26.89 -0.91
N GLU A 174 18.48 -26.72 0.40
CA GLU A 174 19.14 -27.51 1.44
C GLU A 174 18.82 -29.00 1.27
N ALA A 175 17.56 -29.35 1.05
CA ALA A 175 17.12 -30.73 0.85
C ALA A 175 17.72 -31.33 -0.43
N LYS A 176 17.70 -30.61 -1.55
CA LYS A 176 18.36 -31.02 -2.80
C LYS A 176 19.86 -31.21 -2.60
N LYS A 177 20.52 -30.28 -1.92
CA LYS A 177 21.95 -30.40 -1.62
C LYS A 177 22.23 -31.61 -0.74
N LEU A 178 21.38 -31.89 0.25
CA LEU A 178 21.51 -33.08 1.11
C LEU A 178 21.28 -34.39 0.33
N GLU A 179 20.32 -34.39 -0.61
CA GLU A 179 20.08 -35.51 -1.54
C GLU A 179 21.23 -35.71 -2.52
N GLU A 180 21.81 -34.62 -3.04
CA GLU A 180 23.02 -34.65 -3.89
C GLU A 180 24.26 -35.07 -3.08
N SER A 181 24.28 -34.84 -1.76
CA SER A 181 25.38 -35.25 -0.86
C SER A 181 25.37 -36.75 -0.54
N ARG A 182 24.65 -37.59 -1.31
CA ARG A 182 24.52 -39.04 -1.05
C ARG A 182 25.41 -39.96 -1.88
N ASP A 183 26.37 -39.47 -2.64
CA ASP A 183 27.23 -40.37 -3.44
C ASP A 183 28.72 -40.16 -3.15
N ASP A 184 29.28 -41.07 -2.36
CA ASP A 184 30.71 -41.42 -2.24
C ASP A 184 31.72 -40.44 -1.62
N SER A 185 31.38 -39.19 -1.28
CA SER A 185 32.37 -38.27 -0.65
C SER A 185 32.88 -38.74 0.72
N TYR A 186 32.10 -39.58 1.41
CA TYR A 186 32.51 -40.23 2.66
C TYR A 186 33.57 -41.33 2.44
N MET A 187 33.54 -42.00 1.29
CA MET A 187 34.43 -43.13 0.97
C MET A 187 35.88 -42.67 0.72
N ASP A 188 36.08 -41.42 0.32
CA ASP A 188 37.40 -40.80 0.12
C ASP A 188 37.93 -40.05 1.36
N SER A 189 37.20 -40.09 2.48
CA SER A 189 37.60 -39.37 3.67
C SER A 189 38.75 -40.09 4.40
N GLU A 190 39.74 -39.35 4.90
CA GLU A 190 40.94 -39.92 5.56
C GLU A 190 40.62 -40.89 6.71
N TRP A 191 39.50 -40.68 7.41
CA TRP A 191 39.07 -41.51 8.53
C TRP A 191 38.46 -42.86 8.10
N ALA A 192 38.08 -43.01 6.83
CA ALA A 192 37.59 -44.26 6.28
C ALA A 192 38.74 -45.16 5.75
N ASP A 193 39.98 -44.67 5.71
CA ASP A 193 41.14 -45.43 5.26
C ASP A 193 41.63 -46.40 6.37
N SER A 194 41.22 -47.66 6.27
CA SER A 194 41.65 -48.75 7.16
C SER A 194 43.18 -48.96 7.21
N GLN A 195 43.95 -48.41 6.27
CA GLN A 195 45.41 -48.52 6.22
C GLN A 195 46.16 -47.26 6.68
N GLN A 196 45.44 -46.22 7.14
CA GLN A 196 46.03 -44.95 7.57
C GLN A 196 47.11 -45.13 8.65
N LEU A 197 46.80 -45.89 9.70
CA LEU A 197 47.74 -46.21 10.79
C LEU A 197 48.97 -46.99 10.31
N ARG A 198 48.78 -47.91 9.37
CA ARG A 198 49.86 -48.71 8.80
C ARG A 198 50.81 -47.84 7.97
N ARG A 199 50.28 -46.90 7.18
CA ARG A 199 51.09 -45.97 6.38
C ARG A 199 51.87 -44.98 7.26
N ALA A 200 51.26 -44.48 8.33
CA ALA A 200 51.94 -43.63 9.30
C ALA A 200 53.13 -44.35 9.96
N PHE A 201 52.99 -45.64 10.30
CA PHE A 201 54.06 -46.42 10.91
C PHE A 201 55.22 -46.73 9.96
N HIS A 202 54.95 -46.87 8.65
CA HIS A 202 55.97 -47.09 7.63
C HIS A 202 56.53 -45.80 7.01
N GLY A 203 56.14 -44.62 7.50
CA GLY A 203 56.62 -43.32 6.98
C GLY A 203 56.11 -42.96 5.58
N LEU A 204 55.00 -43.56 5.14
CA LEU A 204 54.44 -43.40 3.79
C LEU A 204 53.24 -42.43 3.76
N SER A 205 53.28 -41.35 4.54
CA SER A 205 52.16 -40.40 4.69
C SER A 205 51.95 -39.46 3.49
N ASP A 206 52.96 -39.26 2.64
CA ASP A 206 52.94 -38.28 1.53
C ASP A 206 52.55 -38.86 0.16
N ILE A 207 52.09 -40.12 0.10
CA ILE A 207 51.77 -40.78 -1.17
C ILE A 207 50.26 -40.89 -1.36
N LYS A 208 49.69 -40.04 -2.23
CA LYS A 208 48.31 -40.18 -2.71
C LYS A 208 48.23 -41.26 -3.79
N TRP A 209 47.55 -42.36 -3.49
CA TRP A 209 47.23 -43.40 -4.46
C TRP A 209 45.81 -43.19 -4.99
N GLY A 210 45.70 -42.67 -6.21
CA GLY A 210 44.45 -42.44 -6.93
C GLY A 210 44.72 -41.74 -8.27
N PRO A 211 43.85 -41.87 -9.29
CA PRO A 211 44.01 -41.16 -10.56
C PRO A 211 43.91 -39.62 -10.37
N LYS A 212 44.64 -38.86 -11.18
CA LYS A 212 44.58 -37.38 -11.20
C LYS A 212 43.27 -36.88 -11.80
#